data_AF-A0A3Q7ESX5-F1
#
_entry.id   AF-A0A3Q7ESX5-F1
#
_cell.length_a   1.000
_cell.length_b   1.000
_cell.length_c   1.000
_cell.angle_alpha   90.00
_cell.angle_beta   90.00
_cell.angle_gamma   90.00
#
_symmetry.space_group_name_H-M   'P 1'
#
loop_
_entity.id
_entity.type
_entity.pdbx_description
1 polymer ?
#
loop_
_entity_poly.entity_id
_entity_poly.type
_entity_poly.pdbx_seq_one_letter_code
_entity_poly.pdbx_strand_id
1 'polypeptide(L)'
;MADDFCDFTKDTFILKQPKKSPLLLRMVVLLFAMICGIYTCSIFLKQIGSRSSGLLATVHVVERPCETTNVDPLEKPYMHFPKPKTFSRAECACNPVRFFAIFSIQRSGSGWFETLLNSHMNISSNGEIFSVKVRKSNASTILETLDKLYDLDFLTSASKNECTTAVGLKWMLNQGLLQHHEEIVEYFKRRGVSAIFLFRRNLLRRMVSILANSYDQNAKLLNGTHKSHVHSPKEAEILASYKPRINTTTLIANLKQIQGMTANALEYFKSTRHMILFYEDIIKNQTMLNDVQDFLRVPRMDLHSRQVKIHKAPLSLQVENWSDVEKALKGTPYESFLHADYKI
;
A
#
# COMPACT_ATOMS: atom_id res chain seq x y z
N MET A 1 -13.55 85.85 -73.51
CA MET A 1 -14.16 85.76 -74.85
C MET A 1 -14.64 84.34 -75.03
N ALA A 2 -15.90 84.22 -75.45
CA ALA A 2 -16.57 83.06 -76.04
C ALA A 2 -16.55 81.73 -75.27
N ASP A 3 -17.76 81.35 -74.84
CA ASP A 3 -18.27 79.98 -74.77
C ASP A 3 -17.89 79.16 -76.01
N ASP A 4 -17.66 77.84 -75.87
CA ASP A 4 -18.70 76.90 -76.25
C ASP A 4 -18.42 75.41 -75.90
N PHE A 5 -19.55 74.74 -75.64
CA PHE A 5 -19.89 73.31 -75.79
C PHE A 5 -19.53 72.22 -74.75
N CYS A 6 -20.62 71.87 -74.05
CA CYS A 6 -21.27 70.54 -73.97
C CYS A 6 -21.01 69.61 -72.77
N ASP A 7 -21.90 69.76 -71.79
CA ASP A 7 -22.77 68.73 -71.19
C ASP A 7 -22.52 67.26 -71.57
N PHE A 8 -22.31 66.42 -70.54
CA PHE A 8 -23.38 65.54 -70.09
C PHE A 8 -23.25 65.25 -68.58
N THR A 9 -24.35 65.48 -67.90
CA THR A 9 -24.49 65.65 -66.46
C THR A 9 -24.41 64.32 -65.69
N LYS A 10 -23.71 64.40 -64.55
CA LYS A 10 -23.69 63.43 -63.45
C LYS A 10 -25.10 63.14 -62.94
N ASP A 11 -25.53 61.88 -62.99
CA ASP A 11 -26.40 61.33 -61.97
C ASP A 11 -25.60 60.33 -61.12
N THR A 12 -25.17 60.83 -59.96
CA THR A 12 -24.48 60.02 -58.95
C THR A 12 -25.53 59.20 -58.22
N PHE A 13 -25.77 57.97 -58.68
CA PHE A 13 -26.54 56.99 -57.92
C PHE A 13 -25.85 56.76 -56.56
N ILE A 14 -26.48 57.26 -55.49
CA ILE A 14 -26.16 56.90 -54.11
C ILE A 14 -26.52 55.41 -53.93
N LEU A 15 -25.57 54.53 -54.23
CA LEU A 15 -25.67 53.12 -53.87
C LEU A 15 -25.30 52.99 -52.39
N LYS A 16 -26.32 52.76 -51.55
CA LYS A 16 -26.17 52.38 -50.14
C LYS A 16 -25.07 51.33 -49.98
N GLN A 17 -24.06 51.62 -49.15
CA GLN A 17 -23.10 50.63 -48.71
C GLN A 17 -23.84 49.44 -48.07
N PRO A 18 -23.63 48.20 -48.53
CA PRO A 18 -24.15 47.04 -47.84
C PRO A 18 -23.38 46.90 -46.52
N LYS A 19 -24.09 46.97 -45.39
CA LYS A 19 -23.56 46.65 -44.07
C LYS A 19 -22.98 45.23 -44.12
N LYS A 20 -21.66 45.10 -44.31
CA LYS A 20 -20.96 43.82 -44.13
C LYS A 20 -21.20 43.37 -42.69
N SER A 21 -21.93 42.28 -42.52
CA SER A 21 -22.23 41.78 -41.18
C SER A 21 -20.91 41.31 -40.54
N PRO A 22 -20.56 41.79 -39.34
CA PRO A 22 -19.32 41.39 -38.65
C PRO A 22 -19.32 39.89 -38.29
N LEU A 23 -20.49 39.24 -38.35
CA LEU A 23 -20.66 37.81 -38.14
C LEU A 23 -20.11 36.98 -39.30
N LEU A 24 -20.37 37.36 -40.56
CA LEU A 24 -19.84 36.63 -41.72
C LEU A 24 -18.30 36.66 -41.76
N LEU A 25 -17.71 37.82 -41.46
CA LEU A 25 -16.25 37.94 -41.40
C LEU A 25 -15.66 37.08 -40.28
N ARG A 26 -16.27 37.06 -39.09
CA ARG A 26 -15.84 36.20 -37.98
C ARG A 26 -15.97 34.72 -38.30
N MET A 27 -17.03 34.30 -38.98
CA MET A 27 -17.21 32.92 -39.41
C MET A 27 -16.15 32.51 -40.44
N VAL A 28 -15.82 33.39 -41.39
CA VAL A 28 -14.75 33.13 -42.38
C VAL A 28 -13.37 33.01 -41.70
N VAL A 29 -13.07 33.88 -40.73
CA VAL A 29 -11.80 33.84 -39.98
C VAL A 29 -11.69 32.55 -39.16
N LEU A 30 -12.77 32.12 -38.50
CA LEU A 30 -12.81 30.86 -37.75
C LEU A 30 -12.60 29.65 -38.66
N LEU A 31 -13.20 29.66 -39.85
CA LEU A 31 -13.04 28.59 -40.84
C LEU A 31 -11.59 28.52 -41.35
N PHE A 32 -10.98 29.68 -41.60
CA PHE A 32 -9.57 29.76 -41.98
C PHE A 32 -8.64 29.27 -40.86
N ALA A 33 -8.90 29.64 -39.61
CA ALA A 33 -8.12 29.19 -38.46
C ALA A 33 -8.22 27.67 -38.25
N MET A 34 -9.40 27.08 -38.44
CA MET A 34 -9.61 25.63 -38.40
C MET A 34 -8.82 24.91 -39.51
N ILE A 35 -8.87 25.40 -40.75
CA ILE A 35 -8.13 24.81 -41.88
C ILE A 35 -6.62 24.93 -41.65
N CYS A 36 -6.14 26.09 -41.19
CA CYS A 36 -4.73 26.28 -40.85
C CYS A 36 -4.29 25.38 -39.68
N GLY A 37 -5.14 25.18 -38.67
CA GLY A 37 -4.90 24.25 -37.57
C GLY A 37 -4.78 22.80 -38.03
N ILE A 38 -5.69 22.35 -38.90
CA ILE A 38 -5.65 21.01 -39.49
C ILE A 38 -4.42 20.83 -40.38
N TYR A 39 -4.07 21.84 -41.18
CA TYR A 39 -2.92 21.81 -42.07
C TYR A 39 -1.59 21.78 -41.30
N THR A 40 -1.44 22.61 -40.27
CA THR A 40 -0.26 22.60 -39.40
C THR A 40 -0.15 21.27 -38.65
N CYS A 41 -1.25 20.76 -38.09
CA CYS A 41 -1.29 19.43 -37.46
C CYS A 41 -0.89 18.30 -38.43
N SER A 42 -1.36 18.36 -39.68
CA SER A 42 -1.00 17.40 -40.74
C SER A 42 0.49 17.44 -41.09
N ILE A 43 1.10 18.64 -41.12
CA ILE A 43 2.56 18.78 -41.31
C ILE A 43 3.34 18.23 -40.12
N PHE A 44 2.90 18.47 -38.88
CA PHE A 44 3.53 17.87 -37.69
C PHE A 44 3.43 16.34 -37.70
N LEU A 45 2.29 15.78 -38.08
CA LEU A 45 2.11 14.33 -38.25
C LEU A 45 2.98 13.77 -39.38
N LYS A 46 3.13 14.49 -40.50
CA LYS A 46 4.06 14.10 -41.59
C LYS A 46 5.53 14.19 -41.17
N GLN A 47 5.92 15.14 -40.33
CA GLN A 47 7.27 15.22 -39.78
C GLN A 47 7.57 14.09 -38.79
N ILE A 48 6.58 13.66 -38.00
CA ILE A 48 6.70 12.48 -37.13
C ILE A 48 6.80 11.19 -37.96
N GLY A 49 6.03 11.07 -39.04
CA GLY A 49 6.09 9.92 -39.96
C GLY A 49 7.35 9.86 -40.84
N SER A 50 7.97 11.00 -41.14
CA SER A 50 9.22 11.08 -41.92
C SER A 50 10.48 10.93 -41.06
N ARG A 51 10.44 11.31 -39.77
CA ARG A 51 11.54 11.07 -38.82
C ARG A 51 11.61 9.64 -38.29
N SER A 52 10.60 8.79 -38.50
CA SER A 52 10.61 7.40 -38.02
C SER A 52 11.38 6.41 -38.91
N SER A 53 11.89 6.85 -40.06
CA SER A 53 12.74 6.03 -40.96
C SER A 53 14.24 6.26 -40.76
N GLY A 54 14.66 6.87 -39.66
CA GLY A 54 16.01 6.76 -39.17
C GLY A 54 16.19 5.38 -38.56
N LEU A 55 17.06 4.56 -39.17
CA LEU A 55 17.55 3.26 -38.67
C LEU A 55 17.65 3.28 -37.13
N LEU A 56 16.62 2.76 -36.47
CA LEU A 56 16.65 2.52 -35.03
C LEU A 56 17.56 1.30 -34.90
N ALA A 57 18.86 1.56 -34.83
CA ALA A 57 19.81 0.56 -34.40
C ALA A 57 19.25 0.06 -33.08
N THR A 58 18.71 -1.16 -33.10
CA THR A 58 18.45 -1.94 -31.91
C THR A 58 19.82 -2.09 -31.27
N VAL A 59 20.17 -1.12 -30.41
CA VAL A 59 21.19 -1.31 -29.41
C VAL A 59 20.65 -2.48 -28.60
N HIS A 60 21.05 -3.68 -28.96
CA HIS A 60 21.06 -4.78 -28.04
C HIS A 60 21.97 -4.32 -26.91
N VAL A 61 21.36 -3.65 -25.92
CA VAL A 61 21.94 -3.54 -24.60
C VAL A 61 22.06 -4.99 -24.18
N VAL A 62 23.25 -5.55 -24.39
CA VAL A 62 23.66 -6.78 -23.72
C VAL A 62 23.38 -6.48 -22.26
N GLU A 63 22.37 -7.14 -21.69
CA GLU A 63 22.07 -7.03 -20.26
C GLU A 63 23.38 -7.35 -19.54
N ARG A 64 24.08 -6.32 -19.06
CA ARG A 64 25.23 -6.55 -18.21
C ARG A 64 24.69 -7.29 -17.00
N PRO A 65 25.23 -8.48 -16.68
CA PRO A 65 24.89 -9.14 -15.43
C PRO A 65 25.12 -8.12 -14.31
N CYS A 66 24.13 -7.96 -13.43
CA CYS A 66 24.31 -7.08 -12.28
C CYS A 66 25.44 -7.66 -11.44
N GLU A 67 26.59 -7.00 -11.44
CA GLU A 67 27.77 -7.45 -10.72
C GLU A 67 27.56 -7.25 -9.22
N THR A 68 27.59 -8.33 -8.46
CA THR A 68 27.57 -8.30 -6.99
C THR A 68 29.00 -8.43 -6.47
N THR A 69 29.88 -7.51 -6.88
CA THR A 69 31.24 -7.43 -6.37
C THR A 69 31.20 -6.93 -4.91
N ASN A 70 31.87 -7.64 -4.00
CA ASN A 70 31.99 -7.33 -2.56
C ASN A 70 30.75 -7.58 -1.68
N VAL A 71 29.82 -8.46 -2.06
CA VAL A 71 28.73 -8.87 -1.13
C VAL A 71 29.07 -10.16 -0.40
N ASP A 72 28.87 -10.15 0.93
CA ASP A 72 28.97 -11.31 1.81
C ASP A 72 28.18 -12.50 1.21
N PRO A 73 28.80 -13.68 1.03
CA PRO A 73 28.12 -14.90 0.60
C PRO A 73 26.83 -15.20 1.36
N LEU A 74 26.73 -14.85 2.65
CA LEU A 74 25.55 -15.05 3.49
C LEU A 74 24.36 -14.17 3.09
N GLU A 75 24.60 -13.04 2.44
CA GLU A 75 23.57 -12.09 2.01
C GLU A 75 23.04 -12.38 0.60
N LYS A 76 23.81 -13.12 -0.21
CA LYS A 76 23.45 -13.46 -1.61
C LYS A 76 22.08 -14.13 -1.76
N PRO A 77 21.66 -15.08 -0.90
CA PRO A 77 20.35 -15.73 -1.03
C PRO A 77 19.15 -14.78 -0.89
N TYR A 78 19.36 -13.60 -0.29
CA TYR A 78 18.31 -12.62 0.02
C TYR A 78 18.30 -11.44 -0.96
N MET A 79 19.17 -11.44 -1.97
CA MET A 79 19.26 -10.41 -2.99
C MET A 79 18.68 -10.94 -4.30
N HIS A 80 17.62 -10.29 -4.77
CA HIS A 80 16.93 -10.69 -5.99
C HIS A 80 16.96 -9.56 -7.02
N PHE A 81 17.01 -9.92 -8.30
CA PHE A 81 16.93 -8.97 -9.41
C PHE A 81 15.70 -9.30 -10.26
N PRO A 82 14.48 -9.07 -9.73
CA PRO A 82 13.25 -9.40 -10.43
C PRO A 82 13.14 -8.61 -11.73
N LYS A 83 12.61 -9.27 -12.77
CA LYS A 83 12.34 -8.71 -14.09
C LYS A 83 10.83 -8.73 -14.34
N PRO A 84 10.09 -7.73 -13.84
CA PRO A 84 8.65 -7.68 -14.02
C PRO A 84 8.29 -7.63 -15.51
N LYS A 85 7.22 -8.33 -15.89
CA LYS A 85 6.66 -8.32 -17.25
C LYS A 85 5.83 -7.07 -17.51
N THR A 86 5.29 -6.48 -16.45
CA THR A 86 4.31 -5.39 -16.56
C THR A 86 4.92 -3.99 -16.65
N PHE A 87 6.21 -3.83 -16.35
CA PHE A 87 6.94 -2.55 -16.46
C PHE A 87 8.45 -2.81 -16.47
N SER A 88 9.25 -1.82 -16.88
CA SER A 88 10.71 -1.87 -16.77
C SER A 88 11.16 -1.24 -15.46
N ARG A 89 12.13 -1.86 -14.78
CA ARG A 89 12.82 -1.24 -13.63
C ARG A 89 13.86 -0.19 -14.03
N ALA A 90 14.05 0.04 -15.33
CA ALA A 90 14.91 1.06 -15.91
C ALA A 90 16.31 1.11 -15.25
N GLU A 91 16.73 2.27 -14.76
CA GLU A 91 18.02 2.48 -14.08
C GLU A 91 18.19 1.64 -12.80
N CYS A 92 17.09 1.19 -12.21
CA CYS A 92 17.06 0.41 -10.98
C CYS A 92 17.03 -1.11 -11.20
N ALA A 93 17.18 -1.59 -12.45
CA ALA A 93 17.21 -3.03 -12.76
C ALA A 93 18.29 -3.79 -11.95
N CYS A 94 19.44 -3.16 -11.71
CA CYS A 94 20.54 -3.72 -10.91
C CYS A 94 20.52 -3.35 -9.43
N ASN A 95 19.44 -2.76 -8.93
CA ASN A 95 19.24 -2.64 -7.49
C ASN A 95 18.65 -3.94 -6.96
N PRO A 96 19.30 -4.62 -5.99
CA PRO A 96 18.78 -5.83 -5.42
C PRO A 96 17.49 -5.53 -4.64
N VAL A 97 16.54 -6.46 -4.74
CA VAL A 97 15.26 -6.43 -4.05
C VAL A 97 15.27 -7.52 -3.00
N ARG A 98 14.87 -7.16 -1.78
CA ARG A 98 14.70 -8.08 -0.67
C ARG A 98 13.25 -8.41 -0.45
N PHE A 99 12.97 -9.67 -0.17
CA PHE A 99 11.62 -10.15 0.03
C PHE A 99 11.30 -10.23 1.51
N PHE A 100 10.11 -9.76 1.91
CA PHE A 100 9.67 -9.86 3.29
C PHE A 100 8.18 -10.19 3.43
N ALA A 101 7.81 -10.72 4.59
CA ALA A 101 6.41 -10.91 4.97
C ALA A 101 6.20 -10.52 6.44
N ILE A 102 5.16 -9.72 6.70
CA ILE A 102 4.75 -9.32 8.05
C ILE A 102 3.72 -10.33 8.55
N PHE A 103 4.12 -11.19 9.48
CA PHE A 103 3.25 -12.17 10.10
C PHE A 103 2.59 -11.60 11.35
N SER A 104 1.27 -11.69 11.41
CA SER A 104 0.52 -11.10 12.51
C SER A 104 -0.83 -11.79 12.73
N ILE A 105 -1.54 -11.35 13.76
CA ILE A 105 -2.95 -11.68 13.99
C ILE A 105 -3.76 -10.39 13.99
N GLN A 106 -5.08 -10.50 13.76
CA GLN A 106 -5.94 -9.31 13.69
C GLN A 106 -5.83 -8.45 14.96
N ARG A 107 -5.80 -7.13 14.75
CA ARG A 107 -5.75 -6.08 15.79
C ARG A 107 -4.45 -6.04 16.63
N SER A 108 -3.33 -6.49 16.05
CA SER A 108 -1.99 -6.40 16.66
C SER A 108 -1.15 -5.20 16.21
N GLY A 109 -1.75 -4.22 15.54
CA GLY A 109 -1.03 -3.03 15.06
C GLY A 109 -0.36 -3.19 13.69
N SER A 110 -0.50 -4.33 13.02
CA SER A 110 0.14 -4.60 11.72
C SER A 110 -0.32 -3.69 10.58
N GLY A 111 -1.55 -3.21 10.60
CA GLY A 111 -2.01 -2.19 9.65
C GLY A 111 -1.36 -0.81 9.84
N TRP A 112 -1.03 -0.44 11.08
CA TRP A 112 -0.28 0.80 11.36
C TRP A 112 1.19 0.63 11.02
N PHE A 113 1.79 -0.49 11.44
CA PHE A 113 3.18 -0.83 11.12
C PHE A 113 3.45 -0.89 9.61
N GLU A 114 2.53 -1.50 8.85
CA GLU A 114 2.62 -1.50 7.38
C GLU A 114 2.63 -0.08 6.79
N THR A 115 1.81 0.85 7.32
CA THR A 115 1.84 2.24 6.83
C THR A 115 3.15 2.96 7.16
N LEU A 116 3.82 2.61 8.26
CA LEU A 116 5.16 3.12 8.57
C LEU A 116 6.16 2.64 7.53
N LEU A 117 6.16 1.34 7.21
CA LEU A 117 7.09 0.80 6.21
C LEU A 117 6.82 1.39 4.82
N ASN A 118 5.54 1.51 4.43
CA ASN A 118 5.16 2.10 3.14
C ASN A 118 5.40 3.61 3.05
N SER A 119 5.77 4.29 4.14
CA SER A 119 6.23 5.68 4.07
C SER A 119 7.68 5.79 3.63
N HIS A 120 8.43 4.67 3.64
CA HIS A 120 9.79 4.62 3.11
C HIS A 120 9.74 4.47 1.59
N MET A 121 10.47 5.34 0.88
CA MET A 121 10.48 5.34 -0.59
C MET A 121 10.94 4.02 -1.26
N ASN A 122 11.71 3.16 -0.56
CA ASN A 122 12.26 1.94 -1.13
C ASN A 122 11.54 0.66 -0.66
N ILE A 123 10.56 0.77 0.24
CA ILE A 123 9.78 -0.37 0.73
C ILE A 123 8.38 -0.36 0.10
N SER A 124 7.92 -1.54 -0.34
CA SER A 124 6.56 -1.75 -0.81
C SER A 124 5.93 -2.98 -0.15
N SER A 125 5.03 -2.76 0.81
CA SER A 125 4.14 -3.77 1.39
C SER A 125 2.77 -3.72 0.73
N ASN A 126 2.32 -4.87 0.23
CA ASN A 126 1.15 -5.00 -0.63
C ASN A 126 -0.14 -5.42 0.11
N GLY A 127 -0.25 -5.12 1.41
CA GLY A 127 -1.45 -5.42 2.18
C GLY A 127 -1.69 -6.91 2.43
N GLU A 128 -2.93 -7.24 2.79
CA GLU A 128 -3.37 -8.61 3.07
C GLU A 128 -3.82 -9.33 1.81
N ILE A 129 -2.88 -9.67 0.93
CA ILE A 129 -3.21 -10.30 -0.36
C ILE A 129 -3.94 -11.64 -0.18
N PHE A 130 -3.66 -12.37 0.91
CA PHE A 130 -4.29 -13.66 1.27
C PHE A 130 -5.57 -13.53 2.11
N SER A 131 -6.10 -12.32 2.29
CA SER A 131 -7.48 -12.16 2.76
C SER A 131 -8.48 -12.74 1.74
N VAL A 132 -8.12 -12.71 0.45
CA VAL A 132 -8.90 -13.25 -0.67
C VAL A 132 -8.84 -14.79 -0.68
N LYS A 133 -10.00 -15.44 -0.55
CA LYS A 133 -10.13 -16.91 -0.43
C LYS A 133 -9.45 -17.69 -1.56
N VAL A 134 -9.65 -17.26 -2.81
CA VAL A 134 -9.11 -17.96 -4.01
C VAL A 134 -7.58 -18.04 -3.97
N ARG A 135 -6.90 -17.03 -3.44
CA ARG A 135 -5.43 -16.99 -3.39
C ARG A 135 -4.81 -17.92 -2.35
N LYS A 136 -5.63 -18.49 -1.45
CA LYS A 136 -5.22 -19.40 -0.38
C LYS A 136 -5.99 -20.72 -0.40
N SER A 137 -6.47 -21.13 -1.58
CA SER A 137 -7.23 -22.37 -1.76
C SER A 137 -6.38 -23.61 -1.49
N ASN A 138 -5.09 -23.57 -1.84
CA ASN A 138 -4.10 -24.61 -1.59
C ASN A 138 -2.67 -24.03 -1.64
N ALA A 139 -1.67 -24.86 -1.30
CA ALA A 139 -0.27 -24.47 -1.28
C ALA A 139 0.23 -23.98 -2.66
N SER A 140 -0.06 -24.66 -3.77
CA SER A 140 0.39 -24.24 -5.11
C SER A 140 -0.07 -22.83 -5.45
N THR A 141 -1.36 -22.54 -5.22
CA THR A 141 -1.92 -21.21 -5.48
C THR A 141 -1.31 -20.13 -4.59
N ILE A 142 -0.96 -20.47 -3.35
CA ILE A 142 -0.22 -19.57 -2.46
C ILE A 142 1.16 -19.26 -3.04
N LEU A 143 1.92 -20.27 -3.43
CA LEU A 143 3.28 -20.09 -3.95
C LEU A 143 3.28 -19.31 -5.28
N GLU A 144 2.34 -19.60 -6.20
CA GLU A 144 2.16 -18.84 -7.43
C GLU A 144 1.82 -17.36 -7.17
N THR A 145 1.04 -17.10 -6.11
CA THR A 145 0.71 -15.74 -5.70
C THR A 145 1.93 -15.02 -5.13
N LEU A 146 2.76 -15.71 -4.35
CA LEU A 146 4.03 -15.19 -3.84
C LEU A 146 5.02 -14.90 -4.98
N ASP A 147 5.13 -15.78 -5.97
CA ASP A 147 5.98 -15.55 -7.14
C ASP A 147 5.56 -14.29 -7.89
N LYS A 148 4.25 -14.12 -8.17
CA LYS A 148 3.74 -12.88 -8.78
C LYS A 148 4.07 -11.63 -7.97
N LEU A 149 4.00 -11.69 -6.64
CA LEU A 149 4.38 -10.60 -5.74
C LEU A 149 5.86 -10.27 -5.84
N TYR A 150 6.71 -11.28 -5.68
CA TYR A 150 8.15 -11.10 -5.55
C TYR A 150 8.85 -10.86 -6.90
N ASP A 151 8.23 -11.27 -8.00
CA ASP A 151 8.64 -10.90 -9.36
C ASP A 151 8.15 -9.49 -9.76
N LEU A 152 7.53 -8.74 -8.82
CA LEU A 152 6.99 -7.38 -8.98
C LEU A 152 5.84 -7.27 -10.00
N ASP A 153 5.20 -8.37 -10.35
CA ASP A 153 4.09 -8.43 -11.30
C ASP A 153 2.70 -8.46 -10.64
N PHE A 154 2.64 -8.22 -9.34
CA PHE A 154 1.39 -8.18 -8.61
C PHE A 154 0.68 -6.83 -8.81
N LEU A 155 -0.53 -6.89 -9.35
CA LEU A 155 -1.36 -5.72 -9.58
C LEU A 155 -1.94 -5.22 -8.26
N THR A 156 -1.42 -4.10 -7.75
CA THR A 156 -1.99 -3.40 -6.60
C THR A 156 -2.30 -1.95 -6.94
N SER A 157 -3.10 -1.32 -6.09
CA SER A 157 -3.35 0.12 -6.13
C SER A 157 -2.16 0.95 -5.63
N ALA A 158 -1.11 0.31 -5.10
CA ALA A 158 0.11 1.00 -4.69
C ALA A 158 0.89 1.40 -5.95
N SER A 159 1.43 2.62 -5.96
CA SER A 159 2.28 3.08 -7.06
C SER A 159 3.48 2.14 -7.20
N LYS A 160 3.61 1.52 -8.38
CA LYS A 160 4.79 0.71 -8.70
C LYS A 160 6.01 1.64 -8.71
N ASN A 161 6.93 1.41 -7.79
CA ASN A 161 8.20 2.14 -7.75
C ASN A 161 9.27 1.29 -8.43
N GLU A 162 9.81 1.82 -9.54
CA GLU A 162 10.89 1.22 -10.32
C GLU A 162 12.12 0.87 -9.47
N CYS A 163 12.35 1.64 -8.40
CA CYS A 163 13.49 1.54 -7.51
C CYS A 163 13.18 0.92 -6.15
N THR A 164 12.09 0.16 -6.04
CA THR A 164 11.81 -0.64 -4.83
C THR A 164 12.99 -1.58 -4.53
N THR A 165 13.49 -1.56 -3.29
CA THR A 165 14.57 -2.46 -2.83
C THR A 165 14.12 -3.42 -1.74
N ALA A 166 12.92 -3.25 -1.19
CA ALA A 166 12.27 -4.26 -0.35
C ALA A 166 10.79 -4.38 -0.72
N VAL A 167 10.34 -5.58 -1.05
CA VAL A 167 8.94 -5.85 -1.40
C VAL A 167 8.37 -6.97 -0.53
N GLY A 168 7.13 -6.81 -0.13
CA GLY A 168 6.50 -7.77 0.77
C GLY A 168 5.00 -7.63 0.87
N LEU A 169 4.47 -8.29 1.89
CA LEU A 169 3.05 -8.34 2.20
C LEU A 169 2.82 -8.38 3.70
N LYS A 170 1.57 -8.09 4.09
CA LYS A 170 1.05 -8.40 5.41
C LYS A 170 0.25 -9.70 5.34
N TRP A 171 0.50 -10.63 6.25
CA TRP A 171 -0.15 -11.95 6.24
C TRP A 171 -0.61 -12.32 7.63
N MET A 172 -1.92 -12.52 7.77
CA MET A 172 -2.48 -12.95 9.05
C MET A 172 -2.32 -14.46 9.23
N LEU A 173 -2.00 -14.92 10.44
CA LEU A 173 -1.73 -16.35 10.72
C LEU A 173 -2.88 -17.27 10.29
N ASN A 174 -4.12 -16.79 10.35
CA ASN A 174 -5.34 -17.52 9.97
C ASN A 174 -5.68 -17.46 8.47
N GLN A 175 -4.84 -16.88 7.63
CA GLN A 175 -5.05 -16.76 6.18
C GLN A 175 -4.26 -17.81 5.40
N GLY A 176 -4.32 -19.07 5.83
CA GLY A 176 -3.64 -20.21 5.19
C GLY A 176 -2.16 -20.36 5.57
N LEU A 177 -1.57 -19.38 6.26
CA LEU A 177 -0.15 -19.40 6.63
C LEU A 177 0.23 -20.59 7.52
N LEU A 178 -0.52 -20.83 8.60
CA LEU A 178 -0.25 -21.97 9.48
C LEU A 178 -0.68 -23.32 8.87
N GLN A 179 -1.65 -23.30 7.96
CA GLN A 179 -2.19 -24.49 7.32
C GLN A 179 -1.20 -25.09 6.32
N HIS A 180 -0.51 -24.25 5.55
CA HIS A 180 0.44 -24.64 4.50
C HIS A 180 1.88 -24.26 4.89
N HIS A 181 2.21 -24.38 6.18
CA HIS A 181 3.45 -23.84 6.71
C HIS A 181 4.69 -24.57 6.17
N GLU A 182 4.61 -25.88 5.88
CA GLU A 182 5.74 -26.65 5.36
C GLU A 182 6.22 -26.11 4.00
N GLU A 183 5.28 -25.96 3.06
CA GLU A 183 5.55 -25.47 1.71
C GLU A 183 5.99 -24.00 1.73
N ILE A 184 5.38 -23.20 2.62
CA ILE A 184 5.74 -21.78 2.76
C ILE A 184 7.13 -21.63 3.39
N VAL A 185 7.49 -22.43 4.38
CA VAL A 185 8.82 -22.41 5.01
C VAL A 185 9.89 -22.80 3.99
N GLU A 186 9.65 -23.84 3.19
CA GLU A 186 10.55 -24.22 2.11
C GLU A 186 10.69 -23.09 1.08
N TYR A 187 9.57 -22.49 0.66
CA TYR A 187 9.59 -21.34 -0.23
C TYR A 187 10.42 -20.18 0.34
N PHE A 188 10.23 -19.83 1.61
CA PHE A 188 10.92 -18.73 2.27
C PHE A 188 12.43 -18.96 2.31
N LYS A 189 12.88 -20.19 2.59
CA LYS A 189 14.30 -20.56 2.56
C LYS A 189 14.87 -20.48 1.15
N ARG A 190 14.17 -21.05 0.16
CA ARG A 190 14.61 -21.07 -1.24
C ARG A 190 14.67 -19.68 -1.87
N ARG A 191 13.69 -18.84 -1.56
CA ARG A 191 13.50 -17.50 -2.15
C ARG A 191 14.01 -16.38 -1.24
N GLY A 192 14.73 -16.68 -0.16
CA GLY A 192 15.33 -15.65 0.69
C GLY A 192 14.30 -14.68 1.29
N VAL A 193 13.12 -15.15 1.68
CA VAL A 193 12.08 -14.28 2.26
C VAL A 193 12.33 -14.09 3.75
N SER A 194 12.40 -12.83 4.18
CA SER A 194 12.54 -12.47 5.59
C SER A 194 11.18 -12.33 6.28
N ALA A 195 10.96 -13.04 7.38
CA ALA A 195 9.73 -12.95 8.15
C ALA A 195 9.83 -11.90 9.27
N ILE A 196 8.84 -11.02 9.39
CA ILE A 196 8.72 -10.06 10.48
C ILE A 196 7.48 -10.45 11.29
N PHE A 197 7.68 -11.03 12.47
CA PHE A 197 6.59 -11.31 13.39
C PHE A 197 6.21 -10.05 14.13
N LEU A 198 4.96 -9.62 14.01
CA LEU A 198 4.42 -8.50 14.78
C LEU A 198 3.20 -8.95 15.57
N PHE A 199 3.40 -9.05 16.89
CA PHE A 199 2.37 -9.46 17.84
C PHE A 199 2.04 -8.35 18.84
N ARG A 200 0.95 -8.57 19.58
CA ARG A 200 0.53 -7.69 20.67
C ARG A 200 0.51 -8.49 21.95
N ARG A 201 1.27 -8.05 22.97
CA ARG A 201 1.40 -8.78 24.24
C ARG A 201 0.08 -8.84 24.99
N ASN A 202 -0.64 -7.72 25.07
CA ASN A 202 -1.92 -7.68 25.79
C ASN A 202 -3.08 -8.21 24.92
N LEU A 203 -3.37 -9.50 25.07
CA LEU A 203 -4.41 -10.19 24.29
C LEU A 203 -5.84 -9.82 24.71
N LEU A 204 -6.06 -9.40 25.96
CA LEU A 204 -7.36 -8.87 26.40
C LEU A 204 -7.66 -7.54 25.68
N ARG A 205 -6.70 -6.63 25.63
CA ARG A 205 -6.81 -5.36 24.90
C ARG A 205 -6.98 -5.57 23.40
N ARG A 206 -6.34 -6.62 22.85
CA ARG A 206 -6.59 -7.06 21.47
C ARG A 206 -8.05 -7.48 21.28
N MET A 207 -8.61 -8.28 22.19
CA MET A 207 -9.99 -8.74 22.14
C MET A 207 -10.99 -7.58 22.19
N VAL A 208 -10.80 -6.60 23.10
CA VAL A 208 -11.61 -5.37 23.13
C VAL A 208 -11.61 -4.69 21.76
N SER A 209 -10.43 -4.55 21.14
CA SER A 209 -10.34 -3.95 19.81
C SER A 209 -10.98 -4.78 18.69
N ILE A 210 -11.02 -6.11 18.81
CA ILE A 210 -11.73 -6.98 17.85
C ILE A 210 -13.23 -6.76 17.97
N LEU A 211 -13.76 -6.81 19.19
CA LEU A 211 -15.19 -6.66 19.46
C LEU A 211 -15.69 -5.27 19.04
N ALA A 212 -14.96 -4.21 19.38
CA ALA A 212 -15.31 -2.85 18.95
C ALA A 212 -15.29 -2.68 17.42
N ASN A 213 -14.30 -3.25 16.74
CA ASN A 213 -14.25 -3.23 15.27
C ASN A 213 -15.42 -4.01 14.65
N SER A 214 -15.76 -5.17 15.21
CA SER A 214 -16.89 -5.99 14.75
C SER A 214 -18.24 -5.28 14.96
N TYR A 215 -18.39 -4.52 16.04
CA TYR A 215 -19.57 -3.71 16.27
C TYR A 215 -19.71 -2.60 15.21
N ASP A 216 -18.62 -1.87 14.94
CA ASP A 216 -18.61 -0.80 13.93
C ASP A 216 -18.91 -1.29 12.49
N GLN A 217 -18.62 -2.56 12.17
CA GLN A 217 -19.01 -3.13 10.86
C GLN A 217 -20.52 -3.04 10.60
N ASN A 218 -21.32 -3.17 11.66
CA ASN A 218 -22.78 -3.10 11.58
C ASN A 218 -23.29 -1.69 11.93
N ALA A 219 -22.80 -1.13 13.03
CA ALA A 219 -23.25 0.15 13.56
C ALA A 219 -22.78 1.35 12.72
N LYS A 220 -21.65 1.22 12.03
CA LYS A 220 -21.10 2.22 11.10
C LYS A 220 -21.06 3.62 11.71
N LEU A 221 -20.37 3.75 12.85
CA LEU A 221 -20.43 4.90 13.73
C LEU A 221 -19.90 6.19 13.09
N LEU A 222 -19.13 6.08 12.01
CA LEU A 222 -18.58 7.20 11.26
C LEU A 222 -19.37 7.44 9.99
N ASN A 223 -20.46 8.21 10.11
CA ASN A 223 -21.30 8.63 8.98
C ASN A 223 -21.76 7.48 8.08
N GLY A 224 -22.18 6.35 8.66
CA GLY A 224 -22.66 5.20 7.89
C GLY A 224 -21.56 4.41 7.18
N THR A 225 -20.29 4.66 7.51
CA THR A 225 -19.13 3.92 6.97
C THR A 225 -18.40 3.16 8.08
N HIS A 226 -18.08 1.89 7.83
CA HIS A 226 -17.17 1.11 8.69
C HIS A 226 -15.73 1.56 8.48
N LYS A 227 -14.98 1.80 9.57
CA LYS A 227 -13.55 2.15 9.52
C LYS A 227 -12.76 1.33 10.52
N SER A 228 -11.93 0.42 10.00
CA SER A 228 -11.03 -0.37 10.86
C SER A 228 -9.82 0.43 11.39
N HIS A 229 -9.49 1.53 10.70
CA HIS A 229 -8.42 2.48 11.03
C HIS A 229 -8.92 3.90 10.76
N VAL A 230 -8.45 4.85 11.55
CA VAL A 230 -8.85 6.26 11.49
C VAL A 230 -7.64 7.16 11.48
N HIS A 231 -7.79 8.37 10.95
CA HIS A 231 -6.70 9.35 10.84
C HIS A 231 -6.93 10.58 11.71
N SER A 232 -8.13 10.77 12.27
CA SER A 232 -8.39 11.88 13.19
C SER A 232 -8.57 11.41 14.65
N PRO A 233 -8.09 12.19 15.64
CA PRO A 233 -8.38 11.91 17.04
C PRO A 233 -9.88 11.88 17.35
N LYS A 234 -10.68 12.68 16.67
CA LYS A 234 -12.13 12.75 16.89
C LYS A 234 -12.84 11.46 16.46
N GLU A 235 -12.48 10.94 15.29
CA GLU A 235 -12.99 9.65 14.81
C GLU A 235 -12.59 8.51 15.75
N ALA A 236 -11.35 8.56 16.26
CA ALA A 236 -10.84 7.59 17.23
C ALA A 236 -11.65 7.59 18.53
N GLU A 237 -12.01 8.77 19.05
CA GLU A 237 -12.88 8.91 20.24
C GLU A 237 -14.27 8.34 20.00
N ILE A 238 -14.88 8.61 18.84
CA ILE A 238 -16.21 8.07 18.49
C ILE A 238 -16.17 6.54 18.49
N LEU A 239 -15.19 5.94 17.82
CA LEU A 239 -15.06 4.48 17.79
C LEU A 239 -14.74 3.87 19.15
N ALA A 240 -13.95 4.56 19.98
CA ALA A 240 -13.58 4.11 21.33
C ALA A 240 -14.71 4.25 22.36
N SER A 241 -15.81 4.95 22.02
CA SER A 241 -16.96 5.13 22.92
C SER A 241 -17.74 3.84 23.17
N TYR A 242 -17.69 2.90 22.22
CA TYR A 242 -18.32 1.59 22.38
C TYR A 242 -17.52 0.72 23.35
N LYS A 243 -18.21 0.22 24.38
CA LYS A 243 -17.66 -0.68 25.39
C LYS A 243 -18.21 -2.08 25.15
N PRO A 244 -17.43 -3.02 24.60
CA PRO A 244 -17.91 -4.38 24.42
C PRO A 244 -18.16 -5.07 25.76
N ARG A 245 -19.19 -5.90 25.79
CA ARG A 245 -19.38 -6.95 26.79
C ARG A 245 -18.56 -8.19 26.41
N ILE A 246 -17.74 -8.70 27.33
CA ILE A 246 -16.88 -9.85 27.10
C ILE A 246 -17.52 -11.11 27.70
N ASN A 247 -17.57 -12.19 26.92
CA ASN A 247 -18.00 -13.49 27.39
C ASN A 247 -16.90 -14.14 28.25
N THR A 248 -17.09 -14.16 29.56
CA THR A 248 -16.11 -14.67 30.53
C THR A 248 -15.97 -16.19 30.48
N THR A 249 -17.03 -16.91 30.11
CA THR A 249 -17.02 -18.39 29.99
C THR A 249 -16.03 -18.89 28.94
N THR A 250 -15.86 -18.15 27.83
CA THR A 250 -14.92 -18.51 26.75
C THR A 250 -13.62 -17.72 26.75
N LEU A 251 -13.47 -16.75 27.65
CA LEU A 251 -12.36 -15.79 27.66
C LEU A 251 -11.00 -16.49 27.72
N ILE A 252 -10.78 -17.35 28.71
CA ILE A 252 -9.49 -18.05 28.91
C ILE A 252 -9.17 -18.95 27.71
N ALA A 253 -10.16 -19.69 27.21
CA ALA A 253 -9.99 -20.57 26.05
C ALA A 253 -9.56 -19.77 24.81
N ASN A 254 -10.20 -18.63 24.55
CA ASN A 254 -9.85 -17.74 23.45
C ASN A 254 -8.44 -17.15 23.59
N LEU A 255 -8.04 -16.75 24.80
CA LEU A 255 -6.68 -16.24 25.06
C LEU A 255 -5.62 -17.33 24.82
N LYS A 256 -5.88 -18.54 25.33
CA LYS A 256 -5.00 -19.71 25.16
C LYS A 256 -4.85 -20.11 23.70
N GLN A 257 -5.95 -20.16 22.95
CA GLN A 257 -5.93 -20.49 21.51
C GLN A 257 -5.00 -19.54 20.74
N ILE A 258 -5.08 -18.25 21.03
CA ILE A 258 -4.29 -17.25 20.32
C ILE A 258 -2.81 -17.33 20.70
N GLN A 259 -2.49 -17.55 21.97
CA GLN A 259 -1.12 -17.85 22.37
C GLN A 259 -0.57 -19.08 21.66
N GLY A 260 -1.38 -20.16 21.56
CA GLY A 260 -1.00 -21.37 20.84
C GLY A 260 -0.73 -21.11 19.35
N MET A 261 -1.57 -20.31 18.68
CA MET A 261 -1.33 -19.91 17.29
C MET A 261 -0.03 -19.13 17.12
N THR A 262 0.26 -18.19 18.03
CA THR A 262 1.52 -17.43 18.02
C THR A 262 2.73 -18.36 18.24
N ALA A 263 2.65 -19.27 19.20
CA ALA A 263 3.71 -20.24 19.48
C ALA A 263 3.97 -21.14 18.28
N ASN A 264 2.92 -21.69 17.67
CA ASN A 264 3.04 -22.53 16.47
C ASN A 264 3.68 -21.75 15.30
N ALA A 265 3.29 -20.48 15.09
CA ALA A 265 3.88 -19.66 14.04
C ALA A 265 5.39 -19.48 14.23
N LEU A 266 5.83 -19.19 15.45
CA LEU A 266 7.25 -19.04 15.77
C LEU A 266 8.00 -20.37 15.61
N GLU A 267 7.40 -21.48 16.06
CA GLU A 267 8.00 -22.81 15.96
C GLU A 267 8.15 -23.26 14.50
N TYR A 268 7.10 -23.17 13.69
CA TYR A 268 7.12 -23.60 12.29
C TYR A 268 8.14 -22.82 11.46
N PHE A 269 8.28 -21.52 11.73
CA PHE A 269 9.16 -20.64 10.98
C PHE A 269 10.51 -20.39 11.66
N LYS A 270 10.85 -21.11 12.75
CA LYS A 270 12.10 -20.92 13.51
C LYS A 270 13.38 -21.02 12.66
N SER A 271 13.28 -21.76 11.55
CA SER A 271 14.38 -22.01 10.62
C SER A 271 14.45 -21.06 9.43
N THR A 272 13.53 -20.08 9.34
CA THR A 272 13.61 -19.00 8.36
C THR A 272 14.33 -17.79 8.94
N ARG A 273 14.80 -16.88 8.08
CA ARG A 273 15.35 -15.60 8.54
C ARG A 273 14.21 -14.75 9.08
N HIS A 274 14.18 -14.50 10.39
CA HIS A 274 13.09 -13.77 11.00
C HIS A 274 13.51 -12.80 12.10
N MET A 275 12.64 -11.84 12.38
CA MET A 275 12.70 -10.98 13.57
C MET A 275 11.34 -10.99 14.28
N ILE A 276 11.35 -10.79 15.60
CA ILE A 276 10.15 -10.78 16.42
C ILE A 276 9.99 -9.41 17.06
N LEU A 277 8.82 -8.81 16.85
CA LEU A 277 8.46 -7.51 17.35
C LEU A 277 7.14 -7.60 18.12
N PHE A 278 7.05 -6.78 19.16
CA PHE A 278 5.79 -6.55 19.86
C PHE A 278 5.37 -5.10 19.69
N TYR A 279 4.07 -4.91 19.43
CA TYR A 279 3.46 -3.60 19.25
C TYR A 279 3.79 -2.65 20.39
N GLU A 280 3.74 -3.14 21.63
CA GLU A 280 4.05 -2.36 22.83
C GLU A 280 5.50 -1.82 22.81
N ASP A 281 6.44 -2.63 22.33
CA ASP A 281 7.87 -2.30 22.31
C ASP A 281 8.14 -1.19 21.26
N ILE A 282 7.51 -1.28 20.08
CA ILE A 282 7.62 -0.25 19.02
C ILE A 282 7.00 1.09 19.47
N ILE A 283 5.87 1.04 20.19
CA ILE A 283 5.22 2.26 20.69
C ILE A 283 6.07 2.93 21.79
N LYS A 284 6.75 2.14 22.62
CA LYS A 284 7.62 2.65 23.69
C LYS A 284 8.96 3.16 23.15
N ASN A 285 9.54 2.44 22.19
CA ASN A 285 10.83 2.75 21.61
C ASN A 285 10.78 2.74 20.07
N GLN A 286 10.68 3.93 19.48
CA GLN A 286 10.64 4.07 18.03
C GLN A 286 11.97 3.71 17.34
N THR A 287 13.09 3.65 18.06
CA THR A 287 14.37 3.24 17.46
C THR A 287 14.33 1.81 16.93
N MET A 288 13.39 0.97 17.42
CA MET A 288 13.18 -0.38 16.87
C MET A 288 12.78 -0.37 15.40
N LEU A 289 12.22 0.74 14.89
CA LEU A 289 11.96 0.89 13.45
C LEU A 289 13.24 1.00 12.63
N ASN A 290 14.34 1.47 13.22
CA ASN A 290 15.65 1.44 12.57
C ASN A 290 16.15 -0.01 12.45
N ASP A 291 15.95 -0.83 13.48
CA ASP A 291 16.31 -2.25 13.44
C ASP A 291 15.54 -3.01 12.34
N VAL A 292 14.28 -2.63 12.08
CA VAL A 292 13.51 -3.18 10.95
C VAL A 292 14.10 -2.76 9.61
N GLN A 293 14.48 -1.49 9.46
CA GLN A 293 15.10 -0.99 8.23
C GLN A 293 16.45 -1.67 7.98
N ASP A 294 17.26 -1.84 9.02
CA ASP A 294 18.52 -2.59 8.96
C ASP A 294 18.30 -4.07 8.64
N PHE A 295 17.29 -4.69 9.25
CA PHE A 295 16.92 -6.07 9.00
C PHE A 295 16.50 -6.31 7.54
N LEU A 296 15.82 -5.34 6.93
CA LEU A 296 15.46 -5.31 5.51
C LEU A 296 16.57 -4.74 4.61
N ARG A 297 17.71 -4.32 5.17
CA ARG A 297 18.86 -3.73 4.48
C ARG A 297 18.48 -2.55 3.57
N VAL A 298 17.56 -1.71 4.04
CA VAL A 298 17.23 -0.44 3.40
C VAL A 298 17.88 0.73 4.15
N PRO A 299 18.14 1.87 3.50
CA PRO A 299 18.63 3.05 4.19
C PRO A 299 17.68 3.47 5.31
N ARG A 300 18.21 3.88 6.46
CA ARG A 300 17.36 4.39 7.54
C ARG A 300 16.72 5.72 7.13
N MET A 301 15.41 5.80 7.31
CA MET A 301 14.60 6.99 7.09
C MET A 301 13.63 7.18 8.25
N ASP A 302 13.14 8.41 8.40
CA ASP A 302 12.05 8.72 9.31
C ASP A 302 10.73 8.15 8.78
N LEU A 303 10.22 7.13 9.46
CA LEU A 303 8.96 6.49 9.12
C LEU A 303 7.78 7.22 9.75
N HIS A 304 6.70 7.39 9.01
CA HIS A 304 5.53 8.14 9.46
C HIS A 304 4.22 7.43 9.10
N SER A 305 3.21 7.62 9.93
CA SER A 305 1.87 7.08 9.71
C SER A 305 0.82 8.12 10.07
N ARG A 306 -0.23 8.19 9.25
CA ARG A 306 -1.43 8.99 9.53
C ARG A 306 -2.42 8.28 10.44
N GLN A 307 -2.23 6.98 10.71
CA GLN A 307 -3.15 6.24 11.56
C GLN A 307 -3.00 6.64 13.03
N VAL A 308 -4.12 6.87 13.69
CA VAL A 308 -4.15 7.15 15.12
C VAL A 308 -4.72 5.96 15.89
N LYS A 309 -4.21 5.79 17.12
CA LYS A 309 -4.68 4.74 18.03
C LYS A 309 -6.07 5.06 18.56
N ILE A 310 -7.00 4.11 18.38
CA ILE A 310 -8.40 4.22 18.83
C ILE A 310 -8.52 4.12 20.36
N HIS A 311 -8.17 2.96 20.92
CA HIS A 311 -8.35 2.69 22.35
C HIS A 311 -7.14 3.16 23.17
N LYS A 312 -7.24 4.30 23.85
CA LYS A 312 -6.16 4.88 24.68
C LYS A 312 -6.38 4.76 26.19
N ALA A 313 -7.64 4.72 26.64
CA ALA A 313 -7.99 4.62 28.06
C ALA A 313 -7.66 3.23 28.68
N PRO A 314 -7.60 3.14 30.02
CA PRO A 314 -7.53 1.88 30.75
C PRO A 314 -8.66 0.91 30.36
N LEU A 315 -8.39 -0.40 30.42
CA LEU A 315 -9.36 -1.42 30.04
C LEU A 315 -10.65 -1.38 30.88
N SER A 316 -10.54 -1.02 32.17
CA SER A 316 -11.68 -0.86 33.08
C SER A 316 -12.71 0.16 32.61
N LEU A 317 -12.29 1.16 31.82
CA LEU A 317 -13.19 2.16 31.24
C LEU A 317 -13.71 1.76 29.85
N GLN A 318 -13.15 0.70 29.25
CA GLN A 318 -13.41 0.28 27.87
C GLN A 318 -14.20 -1.03 27.76
N VAL A 319 -14.55 -1.67 28.88
CA VAL A 319 -15.29 -2.93 28.92
C VAL A 319 -16.55 -2.73 29.74
N GLU A 320 -17.70 -3.16 29.22
CA GLU A 320 -19.00 -2.97 29.88
C GLU A 320 -19.08 -3.76 31.20
N ASN A 321 -18.72 -5.04 31.17
CA ASN A 321 -18.77 -5.95 32.32
C ASN A 321 -17.38 -6.18 32.94
N TRP A 322 -16.65 -5.10 33.21
CA TRP A 322 -15.25 -5.16 33.68
C TRP A 322 -15.06 -6.02 34.94
N SER A 323 -15.93 -5.88 35.95
CA SER A 323 -15.86 -6.64 37.20
C SER A 323 -15.86 -8.16 36.97
N ASP A 324 -16.69 -8.64 36.05
CA ASP A 324 -16.76 -10.06 35.70
C ASP A 324 -15.47 -10.54 35.00
N VAL A 325 -14.91 -9.70 34.13
CA VAL A 325 -13.66 -9.99 33.39
C VAL A 325 -12.48 -10.03 34.35
N GLU A 326 -12.38 -9.05 35.25
CA GLU A 326 -11.36 -9.02 36.29
C GLU A 326 -11.42 -10.27 37.17
N LYS A 327 -12.63 -10.62 37.66
CA LYS A 327 -12.85 -11.83 38.43
C LYS A 327 -12.48 -13.11 37.66
N ALA A 328 -12.78 -13.17 36.36
CA ALA A 328 -12.48 -14.34 35.54
C ALA A 328 -10.98 -14.52 35.25
N LEU A 329 -10.19 -13.44 35.25
CA LEU A 329 -8.76 -13.50 34.96
C LEU A 329 -7.87 -13.54 36.21
N LYS A 330 -8.36 -13.06 37.35
CA LYS A 330 -7.63 -13.08 38.62
C LYS A 330 -7.25 -14.50 39.03
N GLY A 331 -5.99 -14.70 39.43
CA GLY A 331 -5.43 -16.02 39.78
C GLY A 331 -5.11 -16.91 38.58
N THR A 332 -5.27 -16.42 37.36
CA THR A 332 -4.92 -17.16 36.13
C THR A 332 -3.59 -16.65 35.55
N PRO A 333 -2.93 -17.40 34.66
CA PRO A 333 -1.74 -16.91 33.93
C PRO A 333 -1.98 -15.62 33.12
N TYR A 334 -3.24 -15.24 32.91
CA TYR A 334 -3.67 -14.08 32.13
C TYR A 334 -3.99 -12.85 32.98
N GLU A 335 -3.86 -12.92 34.31
CA GLU A 335 -4.12 -11.80 35.22
C GLU A 335 -3.32 -10.55 34.85
N SER A 336 -2.08 -10.73 34.39
CA SER A 336 -1.22 -9.62 33.93
C SER A 336 -1.87 -8.75 32.84
N PHE A 337 -2.78 -9.28 32.03
CA PHE A 337 -3.47 -8.51 30.99
C PHE A 337 -4.44 -7.45 31.54
N LEU A 338 -4.83 -7.55 32.82
CA LEU A 338 -5.65 -6.54 33.49
C LEU A 338 -4.88 -5.24 33.75
N HIS A 339 -3.56 -5.33 33.94
CA HIS A 339 -2.71 -4.23 34.41
C HIS A 339 -1.60 -3.84 33.42
N ALA A 340 -1.29 -4.71 32.46
CA ALA A 340 -0.27 -4.48 31.43
C ALA A 340 -0.73 -3.41 30.43
N ASP A 341 -0.65 -2.15 30.84
CA ASP A 341 -0.82 -0.98 30.01
C ASP A 341 0.54 -0.35 29.73
N TYR A 342 1.20 -0.79 28.67
CA TYR A 342 2.48 -0.24 28.17
C TYR A 342 3.59 -0.10 29.24
N LYS A 343 3.40 -0.75 30.40
CA LYS A 343 4.34 -0.89 31.49
C LYS A 343 5.03 -2.25 31.37
N ILE A 344 5.98 -2.32 30.45
CA ILE A 344 7.14 -3.21 30.51
C ILE A 344 8.32 -2.37 30.06
#